data_AF-A0AA36J6Z9-F1
#
_entry.id   AF-A0AA36J6Z9-F1
#
_cell.length_a   1.000
_cell.length_b   1.000
_cell.length_c   1.000
_cell.angle_alpha   90.00
_cell.angle_beta   90.00
_cell.angle_gamma   90.00
#
_symmetry.space_group_name_H-M   'P 1'
#
loop_
_entity.id
_entity.type
_entity.pdbx_description
1 polymer ?
#
loop_
_entity_poly.entity_id
_entity_poly.type
_entity_poly.pdbx_seq_one_letter_code
_entity_poly.pdbx_strand_id
1 'polypeptide(L)'
;MQAPPAWLMAMMARMPAPLQQRVQALLMRAMQDMYLPALATVPVAWFLAYVPHFMKFGVILSKQRVTEYNNQDPRSTDYAQFGPSEKLIRRLLACHQNALEGFPAFAFAVLMCKMQKVKPLEAFQLCLRYLIARVLYIAFYAAGTNDAVAALRSLAWMDSYASIARLYGKALSAAPAKR
;
A
#
# COMPACT_ATOMS: atom_id res chain seq x y z
N MET A 1 -23.00 -4.65 -19.83
CA MET A 1 -22.78 -4.46 -18.38
C MET A 1 -23.10 -5.78 -17.70
N GLN A 2 -22.15 -6.42 -17.02
CA GLN A 2 -22.46 -7.65 -16.28
C GLN A 2 -23.23 -7.27 -15.01
N ALA A 3 -24.33 -7.98 -14.74
CA ALA A 3 -25.10 -7.76 -13.52
C ALA A 3 -24.23 -8.06 -12.28
N PRO A 4 -24.42 -7.35 -11.15
CA PRO A 4 -23.71 -7.65 -9.92
C PRO A 4 -23.98 -9.11 -9.50
N PRO A 5 -22.98 -9.82 -8.96
CA PRO A 5 -23.14 -11.22 -8.57
C PRO A 5 -24.16 -11.38 -7.45
N ALA A 6 -24.91 -12.49 -7.45
CA ALA A 6 -26.05 -12.70 -6.55
C ALA A 6 -25.69 -12.58 -5.06
N TRP A 7 -24.51 -13.04 -4.65
CA TRP A 7 -24.04 -12.94 -3.27
C TRP A 7 -23.90 -11.48 -2.81
N LEU A 8 -23.51 -10.58 -3.71
CA LEU A 8 -23.31 -9.16 -3.43
C LEU A 8 -24.67 -8.46 -3.25
N MET A 9 -25.65 -8.81 -4.09
CA MET A 9 -27.02 -8.31 -3.96
C MET A 9 -27.67 -8.78 -2.66
N ALA A 10 -27.48 -10.05 -2.28
CA ALA A 10 -27.95 -10.58 -1.00
C ALA A 10 -27.30 -9.91 0.20
N MET A 11 -26.00 -9.60 0.12
CA MET A 11 -25.29 -8.83 1.15
C MET A 11 -25.84 -7.40 1.25
N MET A 12 -26.08 -6.73 0.11
CA MET A 12 -26.66 -5.38 0.07
C MET A 12 -28.04 -5.32 0.70
N ALA A 13 -28.90 -6.29 0.44
CA ALA A 13 -30.24 -6.34 1.02
C ALA A 13 -30.25 -6.38 2.56
N ARG A 14 -29.17 -6.83 3.19
CA ARG A 14 -29.02 -6.90 4.65
C ARG A 14 -28.48 -5.61 5.30
N MET A 15 -28.08 -4.63 4.50
CA MET A 15 -27.48 -3.37 5.00
C MET A 15 -28.54 -2.28 5.24
N PRO A 16 -28.31 -1.31 6.13
CA PRO A 16 -29.19 -0.13 6.27
C PRO A 16 -29.26 0.68 4.98
N ALA A 17 -30.43 1.27 4.66
CA ALA A 17 -30.67 2.05 3.45
C ALA A 17 -29.57 3.09 3.09
N PRO A 18 -29.04 3.91 4.02
CA PRO A 18 -27.97 4.87 3.68
C PRO A 18 -26.66 4.18 3.27
N LEU A 19 -26.37 2.99 3.79
CA LEU A 19 -25.20 2.19 3.42
C LEU A 19 -25.42 1.52 2.06
N GLN A 20 -26.63 1.00 1.81
CA GLN A 20 -27.00 0.41 0.52
C GLN A 20 -26.80 1.39 -0.64
N GLN A 21 -27.30 2.62 -0.50
CA GLN A 21 -27.15 3.66 -1.54
C GLN A 21 -25.68 3.98 -1.82
N ARG A 22 -24.83 4.06 -0.78
CA ARG A 22 -23.38 4.30 -0.93
C ARG A 22 -22.69 3.15 -1.64
N VAL A 23 -22.98 1.91 -1.25
CA VAL A 23 -22.41 0.70 -1.87
C VAL A 23 -22.86 0.59 -3.33
N GLN A 24 -24.13 0.84 -3.62
CA GLN A 24 -24.67 0.84 -4.97
C GLN A 24 -24.04 1.93 -5.84
N ALA A 25 -23.84 3.15 -5.30
CA ALA A 25 -23.17 4.22 -6.02
C ALA A 25 -21.69 3.89 -6.32
N LEU A 26 -20.98 3.27 -5.38
CA LEU A 26 -19.62 2.78 -5.59
C LEU A 26 -19.56 1.66 -6.65
N LEU A 27 -20.50 0.72 -6.61
CA LEU A 27 -20.61 -0.33 -7.60
C LEU A 27 -20.88 0.22 -9.00
N MET A 28 -21.83 1.13 -9.13
CA MET A 28 -22.12 1.79 -10.41
C MET A 28 -20.90 2.53 -10.95
N ARG A 29 -20.15 3.24 -10.09
CA ARG A 29 -18.89 3.89 -10.49
C ARG A 29 -17.82 2.88 -10.91
N ALA A 30 -17.67 1.77 -10.20
CA ALA A 30 -16.71 0.72 -10.55
C ALA A 30 -17.10 -0.02 -11.85
N MET A 31 -18.40 -0.16 -12.12
CA MET A 31 -18.93 -0.71 -13.35
C MET A 31 -18.77 0.25 -14.54
N GLN A 32 -18.76 1.56 -14.29
CA GLN A 32 -18.54 2.60 -15.30
C GLN A 32 -17.05 2.83 -15.61
N ASP A 33 -16.18 2.82 -14.58
CA ASP A 33 -14.73 2.91 -14.72
C ASP A 33 -14.08 1.61 -14.20
N MET A 34 -13.85 0.66 -15.12
CA MET A 34 -13.15 -0.59 -14.82
C MET A 34 -11.72 -0.36 -14.29
N TYR A 35 -11.18 0.86 -14.43
CA TYR A 35 -9.87 1.25 -13.90
C TYR A 35 -9.91 1.70 -12.43
N LEU A 36 -11.10 1.96 -11.88
CA LEU A 36 -11.27 2.42 -10.50
C LEU A 36 -10.61 1.49 -9.46
N PRO A 37 -10.67 0.14 -9.57
CA PRO A 37 -9.98 -0.74 -8.62
C PRO A 37 -8.47 -0.55 -8.61
N ALA A 38 -7.84 -0.34 -9.78
CA ALA A 38 -6.41 -0.06 -9.86
C ALA A 38 -6.08 1.30 -9.21
N LEU A 39 -6.87 2.34 -9.47
CA LEU A 39 -6.68 3.65 -8.83
C LEU A 39 -6.86 3.60 -7.31
N ALA A 40 -7.83 2.82 -6.83
CA ALA A 40 -8.08 2.64 -5.41
C ALA A 40 -6.88 2.02 -4.67
N THR A 41 -5.98 1.34 -5.37
CA THR A 41 -4.74 0.83 -4.76
C THR A 41 -3.74 1.94 -4.38
N VAL A 42 -3.83 3.14 -4.97
CA VAL A 42 -2.94 4.26 -4.67
C VAL A 42 -3.10 4.75 -3.22
N PRO A 43 -4.30 5.14 -2.74
CA PRO A 43 -4.46 5.51 -1.34
C PRO A 43 -4.20 4.33 -0.39
N VAL A 44 -4.47 3.09 -0.81
CA VAL A 44 -4.11 1.90 -0.02
C VAL A 44 -2.60 1.77 0.15
N ALA A 45 -1.83 1.93 -0.93
CA ALA A 45 -0.37 1.91 -0.90
C ALA A 45 0.21 3.05 -0.05
N TRP A 46 -0.39 4.24 -0.12
CA TRP A 46 -0.02 5.37 0.73
C TRP A 46 -0.21 5.02 2.20
N PHE A 47 -1.40 4.54 2.58
CA PHE A 47 -1.67 4.13 3.96
C PHE A 47 -0.70 3.02 4.43
N LEU A 48 -0.45 2.04 3.56
CA LEU A 48 0.48 0.95 3.84
C LEU A 48 1.92 1.47 4.09
N ALA A 49 2.35 2.53 3.41
CA ALA A 49 3.65 3.15 3.64
C ALA A 49 3.80 3.74 5.05
N TYR A 50 2.69 4.13 5.70
CA TYR A 50 2.68 4.65 7.07
C TYR A 50 2.52 3.58 8.15
N VAL A 51 2.16 2.35 7.80
CA VAL A 51 2.03 1.26 8.79
C VAL A 51 3.28 1.09 9.66
N PRO A 52 4.52 1.03 9.10
CA PRO A 52 5.72 0.91 9.94
C PRO A 52 5.94 2.13 10.84
N HIS A 53 5.52 3.32 10.41
CA HIS A 53 5.58 4.53 11.22
C HIS A 53 4.67 4.41 12.46
N PHE A 54 3.43 3.95 12.29
CA PHE A 54 2.51 3.71 13.40
C PHE A 54 2.98 2.59 14.31
N MET A 55 3.52 1.49 13.76
CA MET A 55 4.14 0.43 14.56
C MET A 55 5.30 0.96 15.39
N LYS A 56 6.19 1.77 14.79
CA LYS A 56 7.31 2.41 15.48
C LYS A 56 6.81 3.26 16.65
N PHE A 57 5.80 4.09 16.39
CA PHE A 57 5.20 4.94 17.41
C PHE A 57 4.56 4.11 18.54
N GLY A 58 3.86 3.02 18.22
CA GLY A 58 3.32 2.09 19.21
C GLY A 58 4.40 1.45 20.09
N VAL A 59 5.54 1.07 19.52
CA VAL A 59 6.69 0.55 20.31
C VAL A 59 7.23 1.64 21.23
N ILE A 60 7.38 2.87 20.75
CA ILE A 60 7.84 4.01 21.56
C ILE A 60 6.89 4.25 22.74
N LEU A 61 5.58 4.35 22.50
CA LEU A 61 4.57 4.56 23.55
C LEU A 61 4.48 3.41 24.55
N SER A 62 4.91 2.19 24.18
CA SER A 62 4.99 1.07 25.12
C SER A 62 6.15 1.20 26.12
N LYS A 63 7.10 2.10 25.86
CA LYS A 63 8.33 2.29 26.64
C LYS A 63 8.41 3.63 27.38
N GLN A 64 7.64 4.62 26.95
CA GLN A 64 7.60 5.95 27.58
C GLN A 64 6.20 6.53 27.54
N ARG A 65 5.89 7.46 28.46
CA ARG A 65 4.60 8.15 28.45
C ARG A 65 4.51 9.09 27.24
N VAL A 66 3.30 9.32 26.73
CA VAL A 66 3.07 10.27 25.61
C VAL A 66 3.62 11.67 25.94
N THR A 67 3.56 12.07 27.22
CA THR A 67 4.04 13.36 27.72
C THR A 67 5.57 13.50 27.73
N GLU A 68 6.31 12.40 27.67
CA GLU A 68 7.77 12.37 27.66
C GLU A 68 8.34 12.38 26.24
N TYR A 69 7.50 12.12 25.22
CA TYR A 69 7.92 12.16 23.83
C TYR A 69 8.07 13.62 23.36
N ASN A 70 9.30 13.99 22.99
CA ASN A 70 9.59 15.31 22.43
C ASN A 70 8.94 15.48 21.05
N ASN A 71 7.74 16.07 21.03
CA ASN A 71 7.02 16.43 19.81
C ASN A 71 7.49 17.76 19.19
N GLN A 72 8.31 18.55 19.89
CA GLN A 72 8.86 19.78 19.31
C GLN A 72 9.93 19.47 18.27
N ASP A 73 10.67 18.38 18.47
CA ASP A 73 11.61 17.85 17.47
C ASP A 73 11.55 16.31 17.41
N PRO A 74 10.53 15.74 16.74
CA PRO A 74 10.32 14.30 16.70
C PRO A 74 11.36 13.55 15.85
N ARG A 75 12.26 14.26 15.16
CA ARG A 75 13.29 13.67 14.30
C ARG A 75 14.65 13.56 14.98
N SER A 76 14.91 14.34 16.03
CA SER A 76 16.13 14.24 16.84
C SER A 76 16.03 13.24 17.99
N THR A 77 14.96 12.44 18.05
CA THR A 77 14.81 11.40 19.07
C THR A 77 16.01 10.47 19.07
N ASP A 78 16.77 10.46 20.17
CA ASP A 78 17.80 9.46 20.38
C ASP A 78 17.13 8.10 20.63
N TYR A 79 17.36 7.13 19.74
CA TYR A 79 16.75 5.81 19.86
C TYR A 79 17.49 4.90 20.84
N ALA A 80 18.71 5.24 21.28
CA ALA A 80 19.47 4.45 22.24
C ALA A 80 18.76 4.34 23.60
N GLN A 81 17.97 5.37 23.97
CA GLN A 81 17.19 5.38 25.21
C GLN A 81 16.15 4.24 25.31
N PHE A 82 15.79 3.59 24.19
CA PHE A 82 14.82 2.49 24.16
C PHE A 82 15.46 1.10 24.35
N GLY A 83 16.76 1.03 24.62
CA GLY A 83 17.48 -0.20 24.94
C GLY A 83 17.24 -1.32 23.92
N PRO A 84 16.78 -2.52 24.32
CA PRO A 84 16.55 -3.63 23.39
C PRO A 84 15.58 -3.32 22.23
N SER A 85 14.67 -2.36 22.41
CA SER A 85 13.69 -1.97 21.38
C SER A 85 14.29 -1.05 20.32
N GLU A 86 15.47 -0.47 20.52
CA GLU A 86 16.16 0.41 19.56
C GLU A 86 16.24 -0.23 18.17
N LYS A 87 16.72 -1.48 18.11
CA LYS A 87 16.89 -2.21 16.84
C LYS A 87 15.58 -2.37 16.09
N LEU A 88 14.46 -2.59 16.79
CA LEU A 88 13.14 -2.68 16.16
C LEU A 88 12.68 -1.30 15.66
N ILE A 89 12.83 -0.25 16.48
CA ILE A 89 12.44 1.13 16.12
C ILE A 89 13.18 1.59 14.86
N ARG A 90 14.50 1.38 14.80
CA ARG A 90 15.32 1.73 13.62
C ARG A 90 14.91 0.97 12.37
N ARG A 91 14.61 -0.33 12.50
CA ARG A 91 14.11 -1.15 11.38
C ARG A 91 12.76 -0.67 10.86
N LEU A 92 11.83 -0.33 11.74
CA LEU A 92 10.52 0.20 11.35
C LEU A 92 10.63 1.59 10.70
N LEU A 93 11.55 2.43 11.18
CA LEU A 93 11.87 3.71 10.54
C LEU A 93 12.43 3.52 9.12
N ALA A 94 13.40 2.63 8.96
CA ALA A 94 13.97 2.31 7.65
C ALA A 94 12.92 1.72 6.69
N CYS A 95 12.04 0.85 7.20
CA CYS A 95 10.92 0.30 6.43
C CYS A 95 9.95 1.40 5.94
N HIS A 96 9.62 2.37 6.80
CA HIS A 96 8.78 3.51 6.44
C HIS A 96 9.43 4.38 5.35
N GLN A 97 10.71 4.75 5.52
CA GLN A 97 11.46 5.53 4.54
C GLN A 97 11.50 4.84 3.18
N ASN A 98 11.79 3.54 3.16
CA ASN A 98 11.80 2.77 1.92
C ASN A 98 10.43 2.67 1.23
N ALA A 99 9.36 2.61 2.02
CA ALA A 99 8.00 2.63 1.48
C ALA A 99 7.68 4.00 0.85
N LEU A 100 8.13 5.10 1.47
CA LEU A 100 8.00 6.45 0.93
C LEU A 100 8.83 6.69 -0.33
N GLU A 101 10.01 6.07 -0.47
CA GLU A 101 10.84 6.16 -1.68
C GLU A 101 10.15 5.52 -2.90
N GLY A 102 9.54 4.34 -2.71
CA GLY A 102 8.90 3.62 -3.81
C GLY A 102 7.46 4.04 -4.10
N PHE A 103 6.78 4.69 -3.14
CA PHE A 103 5.38 5.09 -3.29
C PHE A 103 5.13 6.04 -4.47
N PRO A 104 5.90 7.14 -4.67
CA PRO A 104 5.70 8.03 -5.81
C PRO A 104 5.78 7.28 -7.14
N ALA A 105 6.81 6.45 -7.33
CA ALA A 105 6.98 5.66 -8.55
C ALA A 105 5.78 4.72 -8.80
N PHE A 106 5.28 4.06 -7.76
CA PHE A 106 4.06 3.25 -7.86
C PHE A 106 2.84 4.08 -8.27
N ALA A 107 2.56 5.17 -7.55
CA ALA A 107 1.39 6.00 -7.80
C ALA A 107 1.40 6.57 -9.23
N PHE A 108 2.55 7.07 -9.69
CA PHE A 108 2.72 7.57 -11.06
C PHE A 108 2.56 6.46 -12.10
N ALA A 109 3.08 5.26 -11.86
CA ALA A 109 2.91 4.13 -12.78
C ALA A 109 1.42 3.76 -12.96
N VAL A 110 0.64 3.73 -11.89
CA VAL A 110 -0.81 3.45 -11.96
C VAL A 110 -1.55 4.52 -12.76
N LEU A 111 -1.23 5.80 -12.51
CA LEU A 111 -1.82 6.93 -13.25
C LEU A 111 -1.45 6.89 -14.73
N MET A 112 -0.18 6.61 -15.06
CA MET A 112 0.29 6.43 -16.43
C MET A 112 -0.46 5.31 -17.14
N CYS A 113 -0.65 4.16 -16.49
CA CYS A 113 -1.41 3.06 -17.07
C CYS A 113 -2.88 3.45 -17.34
N LYS A 114 -3.51 4.30 -16.50
CA LYS A 114 -4.86 4.86 -16.76
C LYS A 114 -4.85 5.79 -17.98
N MET A 115 -3.91 6.73 -18.02
CA MET A 115 -3.78 7.70 -19.13
C MET A 115 -3.58 7.00 -20.47
N GLN A 116 -2.76 5.95 -20.47
CA GLN A 116 -2.43 5.16 -21.65
C GLN A 116 -3.46 4.06 -21.96
N LYS A 117 -4.58 4.01 -21.22
CA LYS A 117 -5.68 3.05 -21.42
C LYS A 117 -5.20 1.59 -21.47
N VAL A 118 -4.23 1.24 -20.61
CA VAL A 118 -3.81 -0.15 -20.40
C VAL A 118 -5.03 -0.99 -20.02
N LYS A 119 -5.06 -2.27 -20.39
CA LYS A 119 -6.16 -3.18 -19.99
C LYS A 119 -6.37 -3.14 -18.46
N PRO A 120 -7.57 -2.76 -17.96
CA PRO A 120 -7.76 -2.47 -16.54
C PRO A 120 -7.40 -3.64 -15.61
N LEU A 121 -7.78 -4.87 -16.00
CA LEU A 121 -7.49 -6.07 -15.21
C LEU A 121 -5.99 -6.36 -15.10
N GLU A 122 -5.23 -6.16 -16.19
CA GLU A 122 -3.77 -6.36 -16.17
C GLU A 122 -3.08 -5.37 -15.23
N ALA A 123 -3.48 -4.10 -15.29
CA ALA A 123 -2.95 -3.08 -14.38
C ALA A 123 -3.31 -3.38 -12.93
N PHE A 124 -4.57 -3.74 -12.65
CA PHE A 124 -5.03 -4.07 -11.31
C PHE A 124 -4.28 -5.26 -10.71
N GLN A 125 -4.02 -6.32 -11.48
CA GLN A 125 -3.24 -7.48 -11.01
C GLN A 125 -1.81 -7.09 -10.59
N LEU A 126 -1.15 -6.24 -11.35
CA LEU A 126 0.19 -5.72 -10.99
C LEU A 126 0.13 -4.83 -9.74
N CYS A 127 -0.92 -4.01 -9.59
CA CYS A 127 -1.14 -3.22 -8.39
C CYS A 127 -1.35 -4.11 -7.15
N LEU A 128 -2.15 -5.17 -7.29
CA LEU A 128 -2.39 -6.11 -6.19
C LEU A 128 -1.11 -6.86 -5.79
N ARG A 129 -0.31 -7.31 -6.76
CA ARG A 129 1.00 -7.92 -6.52
C ARG A 129 1.92 -6.97 -5.75
N TYR A 130 1.99 -5.71 -6.17
CA TYR A 130 2.74 -4.68 -5.45
C TYR A 130 2.29 -4.56 -3.99
N LEU A 131 0.98 -4.45 -3.74
CA LEU A 131 0.45 -4.32 -2.37
C LEU A 131 0.78 -5.54 -1.51
N ILE A 132 0.60 -6.76 -2.03
CA ILE A 132 0.94 -8.00 -1.31
C ILE A 132 2.44 -8.03 -0.98
N ALA A 133 3.30 -7.73 -1.96
CA ALA A 133 4.74 -7.66 -1.75
C ALA A 133 5.12 -6.63 -0.67
N ARG A 134 4.42 -5.49 -0.60
CA ARG A 134 4.63 -4.49 0.46
C ARG A 134 4.16 -4.95 1.84
N VAL A 135 3.03 -5.65 1.93
CA VAL A 135 2.58 -6.25 3.21
C VAL A 135 3.62 -7.26 3.71
N LEU A 136 4.10 -8.15 2.84
CA LEU A 136 5.13 -9.12 3.17
C LEU A 136 6.44 -8.43 3.59
N TYR A 137 6.86 -7.41 2.86
CA TYR A 137 8.06 -6.63 3.17
C TYR A 137 8.00 -6.02 4.58
N ILE A 138 6.87 -5.42 4.94
CA ILE A 138 6.64 -4.84 6.28
C ILE A 138 6.68 -5.94 7.35
N ALA A 139 6.02 -7.08 7.11
CA ALA A 139 6.01 -8.20 8.03
C ALA A 139 7.43 -8.75 8.28
N PHE A 140 8.23 -8.97 7.22
CA PHE A 140 9.61 -9.43 7.36
C PHE A 140 10.51 -8.41 8.06
N TYR A 141 10.30 -7.11 7.83
CA TYR A 141 11.02 -6.07 8.55
C TYR A 141 10.75 -6.09 10.06
N ALA A 142 9.51 -6.40 10.45
CA ALA A 142 9.11 -6.50 11.86
C ALA A 142 9.55 -7.83 12.52
N ALA A 143 9.53 -8.94 11.77
CA ALA A 143 9.65 -10.30 12.32
C ALA A 143 11.03 -10.66 12.88
N GLY A 144 12.13 -10.15 12.34
CA GLY A 144 13.45 -10.65 12.78
C GLY A 144 14.66 -10.07 12.06
N THR A 145 15.84 -10.59 12.43
CA THR A 145 17.14 -10.20 11.87
C THR A 145 17.96 -11.38 11.35
N ASN A 146 17.40 -12.59 11.30
CA ASN A 146 18.10 -13.74 10.74
C ASN A 146 18.21 -13.64 9.21
N ASP A 147 19.18 -14.35 8.65
CA ASP A 147 19.53 -14.27 7.22
C ASP A 147 18.38 -14.70 6.31
N ALA A 148 17.59 -15.70 6.72
CA ALA A 148 16.43 -16.15 5.96
C ALA A 148 15.37 -15.05 5.84
N VAL A 149 15.03 -14.36 6.95
CA VAL A 149 14.10 -13.23 6.96
C VAL A 149 14.67 -12.05 6.16
N ALA A 150 15.98 -11.81 6.22
CA ALA A 150 16.63 -10.78 5.43
C ALA A 150 16.53 -11.07 3.92
N ALA A 151 16.73 -12.32 3.50
CA ALA A 151 16.56 -12.74 2.11
C ALA A 151 15.11 -12.58 1.63
N LEU A 152 14.13 -13.05 2.42
CA LEU A 152 12.70 -12.90 2.11
C LEU A 152 12.28 -11.42 2.00
N ARG A 153 12.81 -10.57 2.87
CA ARG A 153 12.63 -9.11 2.80
C ARG A 153 13.15 -8.56 1.47
N SER A 154 14.36 -8.93 1.06
CA SER A 154 14.93 -8.49 -0.22
C SER A 154 14.12 -9.00 -1.43
N LEU A 155 13.63 -10.23 -1.39
CA LEU A 155 12.77 -10.79 -2.43
C LEU A 155 11.44 -10.03 -2.53
N ALA A 156 10.79 -9.75 -1.40
CA ALA A 156 9.54 -8.97 -1.38
C ALA A 156 9.76 -7.54 -1.88
N TRP A 157 10.89 -6.92 -1.52
CA TRP A 157 11.29 -5.63 -2.07
C TRP A 157 11.45 -5.69 -3.60
N MET A 158 12.22 -6.65 -4.09
CA MET A 158 12.45 -6.82 -5.53
C MET A 158 11.15 -7.05 -6.30
N ASP A 159 10.23 -7.86 -5.75
CA ASP A 159 8.93 -8.11 -6.38
C ASP A 159 8.06 -6.86 -6.47
N SER A 160 8.10 -6.01 -5.43
CA SER A 160 7.38 -4.74 -5.43
C SER A 160 7.93 -3.79 -6.51
N TYR A 161 9.25 -3.66 -6.63
CA TYR A 161 9.86 -2.81 -7.66
C TYR A 161 9.72 -3.39 -9.07
N ALA A 162 9.76 -4.71 -9.23
CA ALA A 162 9.45 -5.37 -10.49
C ALA A 162 8.00 -5.11 -10.93
N SER A 163 7.06 -5.05 -9.99
CA SER A 163 5.66 -4.70 -10.28
C SER A 163 5.51 -3.26 -10.78
N ILE A 164 6.24 -2.31 -10.18
CA ILE A 164 6.31 -0.91 -10.66
C ILE A 164 6.89 -0.85 -12.07
N ALA A 165 8.04 -1.52 -12.32
CA ALA A 165 8.68 -1.54 -13.63
C ALA A 165 7.75 -2.14 -14.71
N ARG A 166 7.01 -3.20 -14.38
CA ARG A 166 6.02 -3.80 -15.28
C ARG A 166 4.84 -2.89 -15.56
N LEU A 167 4.34 -2.13 -14.58
CA LEU A 167 3.31 -1.12 -14.80
C LEU A 167 3.80 -0.08 -15.81
N TYR A 168 4.99 0.49 -15.60
CA TYR A 168 5.59 1.41 -16.57
C TYR A 168 5.75 0.77 -17.95
N GLY A 169 6.27 -0.46 -18.03
CA GLY A 169 6.41 -1.19 -19.29
C GLY A 169 5.07 -1.35 -20.02
N LYS A 170 3.99 -1.66 -19.30
CA LYS A 170 2.63 -1.75 -19.87
C LYS A 170 2.12 -0.39 -20.35
N ALA A 171 2.32 0.68 -19.58
CA ALA A 171 1.93 2.03 -19.98
C ALA A 171 2.66 2.52 -21.22
N LEU A 172 3.97 2.25 -21.32
CA LEU A 172 4.81 2.66 -22.44
C LEU A 172 4.56 1.84 -23.72
N SER A 173 4.15 0.57 -23.57
CA SER A 173 3.83 -0.30 -24.70
C SER A 173 2.39 -0.15 -25.22
N ALA A 174 1.53 0.54 -24.47
CA ALA A 174 0.18 0.83 -24.93
C ALA A 174 0.25 1.83 -26.09
N ALA A 175 -0.33 1.47 -27.23
CA ALA A 175 -0.31 2.29 -28.43
C ALA A 175 -0.85 3.71 -28.13
N PRO A 176 -0.24 4.77 -28.69
CA PRO A 176 -0.68 6.12 -28.43
C PRO A 176 -2.14 6.28 -28.85
N ALA A 177 -2.97 6.81 -27.95
CA ALA A 177 -4.32 7.19 -28.29
C ALA A 177 -4.26 8.18 -29.45
N LYS A 178 -4.92 7.87 -30.58
CA LYS A 178 -5.18 8.87 -31.63
C LYS A 178 -5.90 10.04 -30.94
N ARG A 179 -5.24 11.20 -30.94
CA ARG A 179 -5.76 12.44 -30.36
C ARG A 179 -6.92 12.94 -31.20
#